data_AF-A0A139D3V3-F1
#
_entry.id   AF-A0A139D3V3-F1
#
_cell.length_a   1.000
_cell.length_b   1.000
_cell.length_c   1.000
_cell.angle_alpha   90.00
_cell.angle_beta   90.00
_cell.angle_gamma   90.00
#
_symmetry.space_group_name_H-M   'P 1'
#
loop_
_entity.id
_entity.type
_entity.pdbx_description
1 polymer ?
#
loop_
_entity_poly.entity_id
_entity_poly.type
_entity_poly.pdbx_seq_one_letter_code
_entity_poly.pdbx_strand_id
1 'polypeptide(L)' 'ATMCGKCNTKAVIVMDGCATCLACGDSKCG' A
#
# COMPACT_ATOMS: atom_id res chain seq x y z
N ALA A 1 -5.89 3.74 8.48
CA ALA A 1 -4.89 2.79 7.96
C ALA A 1 -5.56 1.91 6.91
N THR A 2 -5.10 2.05 5.68
CA THR A 2 -5.80 1.55 4.49
C THR A 2 -5.48 0.08 4.28
N MET A 3 -6.52 -0.72 4.02
CA MET A 3 -6.36 -2.12 3.60
C MET A 3 -5.83 -2.13 2.16
N CYS A 4 -4.83 -2.94 1.88
CA CYS A 4 -4.40 -3.17 0.51
C CYS A 4 -5.47 -3.97 -0.23
N GLY A 5 -5.99 -3.44 -1.34
CA GLY A 5 -7.02 -4.14 -2.13
C GLY A 5 -6.54 -5.44 -2.79
N LYS A 6 -5.22 -5.68 -2.85
CA LYS A 6 -4.64 -6.88 -3.46
C LYS A 6 -4.53 -8.06 -2.49
N CYS A 7 -3.96 -7.83 -1.31
CA CYS A 7 -3.70 -8.87 -0.31
C CYS A 7 -4.59 -8.76 0.93
N ASN A 8 -5.53 -7.81 0.96
CA ASN A 8 -6.42 -7.52 2.10
C ASN A 8 -5.69 -7.33 3.43
N THR A 9 -4.41 -6.94 3.37
CA THR A 9 -3.59 -6.68 4.54
C THR A 9 -3.48 -5.18 4.78
N LYS A 10 -3.55 -4.80 6.05
CA LYS A 10 -3.36 -3.44 6.55
C LYS A 10 -1.88 -3.09 6.64
N ALA A 11 -1.21 -3.04 5.49
CA ALA A 11 0.20 -2.66 5.37
C ALA A 11 0.43 -1.59 4.29
N VAL A 12 -0.60 -0.84 3.91
CA VAL A 12 -0.46 0.31 3.00
C VAL A 12 0.05 1.51 3.78
N ILE A 13 1.18 2.04 3.34
CA ILE A 13 1.80 3.27 3.82
C ILE A 13 1.90 4.26 2.68
N VAL A 14 1.95 5.56 3.00
CA VAL A 14 2.16 6.61 2.00
C VAL A 14 3.54 7.20 2.23
N MET A 15 4.45 7.01 1.28
CA MET A 15 5.78 7.61 1.25
C MET A 15 5.91 8.39 -0.05
N ASP A 16 6.33 9.66 0.04
CA ASP A 16 6.48 10.55 -1.14
C ASP A 16 5.20 10.67 -1.99
N GLY A 17 4.03 10.63 -1.33
CA GLY A 17 2.72 10.71 -1.99
C GLY A 17 2.25 9.42 -2.66
N CYS A 18 3.04 8.35 -2.61
CA CYS A 18 2.73 7.07 -3.23
C CYS A 18 2.31 6.03 -2.19
N ALA A 19 1.20 5.33 -2.47
CA ALA A 19 0.63 4.35 -1.56
C ALA A 19 1.26 2.98 -1.78
N THR A 20 2.16 2.57 -0.89
CA THR A 20 2.92 1.32 -0.99
C THR A 20 2.46 0.33 0.07
N CYS A 21 2.08 -0.88 -0.35
CA CYS A 21 1.80 -1.99 0.53
C CYS A 21 3.09 -2.73 0.90
N LEU A 22 3.52 -2.62 2.15
CA LEU A 22 4.71 -3.32 2.65
C LEU A 22 4.54 -4.85 2.75
N ALA A 23 3.31 -5.36 2.71
CA ALA A 23 3.06 -6.79 2.84
C ALA A 23 3.14 -7.57 1.52
N CYS A 24 2.86 -6.92 0.38
CA CYS A 24 2.90 -7.57 -0.95
C CYS A 24 3.66 -6.77 -2.01
N GLY A 25 4.21 -5.60 -1.65
CA GLY A 25 4.92 -4.71 -2.56
C GLY A 25 4.01 -3.91 -3.50
N ASP A 26 2.69 -3.87 -3.27
CA ASP A 26 1.74 -3.13 -4.12
C ASP A 26 1.92 -1.63 -3.95
N SER A 27 2.66 -0.99 -4.85
CA SER A 27 2.86 0.45 -4.91
C SER A 27 1.93 1.10 -5.94
N LYS A 28 1.08 2.01 -5.45
CA LYS A 28 0.28 2.92 -6.27
C LYS A 28 0.90 4.30 -6.18
N CYS A 29 1.94 4.48 -6.99
CA CYS A 29 2.45 5.78 -7.42
C CYS A 29 1.78 6.08 -8.77
N GLY A 30 1.30 7.31 -8.99
CA GLY A 30 0.51 7.69 -10.17
C GLY A 30 1.12 7.29 -11.51
#